data_AF-W2T367-F1
#
_entry.id   AF-W2T367-F1
#
_cell.length_a   1.000
_cell.length_b   1.000
_cell.length_c   1.000
_cell.angle_alpha   90.00
_cell.angle_beta   90.00
_cell.angle_gamma   90.00
#
_symmetry.space_group_name_H-M   'P 1'
#
loop_
_entity.id
_entity.type
_entity.pdbx_description
1 polymer ?
#
loop_
_entity_poly.entity_id
_entity_poly.type
_entity_poly.pdbx_seq_one_letter_code
_entity_poly.pdbx_strand_id
1 'polypeptide(L)'
;MAELDEQAGSVFQTRDRWIVGGDFFRHPTCNLLAHHEHRSVLLAAHSQWTAKEATKLRAAIQFFGKYTHTVTLDSSIAELCVAGQCTTDIPSWFAFQAAAGGTDPIPATDGIQTPGWLQNEAKFNQSTYLCQSDSDLPQWNPTTQRIPLGPLFPKAKEITFRCSVPQLRRMRRLAVYHVPATLIFSAEQLQVFRLSIIGGRSNAPASLRLRPFRDWLDGDQLGNKLCIQFC
;
A
#
# COMPACT_ATOMS: atom_id res chain seq x y z
N MET A 1 -21.32 -15.34 13.23
CA MET A 1 -21.84 -14.15 12.50
C MET A 1 -21.81 -12.92 13.39
N ALA A 2 -22.31 -13.00 14.64
CA ALA A 2 -22.02 -12.01 15.69
C ALA A 2 -20.53 -11.97 16.11
N GLU A 3 -19.84 -13.12 16.13
CA GLU A 3 -18.41 -13.20 16.51
C GLU A 3 -17.45 -12.42 15.60
N LEU A 4 -17.78 -12.18 14.32
CA LEU A 4 -16.91 -11.42 13.41
C LEU A 4 -17.07 -9.91 13.61
N ASP A 5 -18.29 -9.44 13.90
CA ASP A 5 -18.54 -8.06 14.31
C ASP A 5 -17.98 -7.78 15.71
N GLU A 6 -18.00 -8.78 16.60
CA GLU A 6 -17.42 -8.69 17.94
C GLU A 6 -15.89 -8.80 17.91
N GLN A 7 -15.30 -9.58 17.01
CA GLN A 7 -13.84 -9.65 16.79
C GLN A 7 -13.30 -8.44 16.02
N ALA A 8 -14.02 -7.93 15.02
CA ALA A 8 -13.70 -6.65 14.40
C ALA A 8 -13.82 -5.56 15.46
N GLY A 9 -14.93 -5.53 16.20
CA GLY A 9 -15.12 -4.73 17.39
C GLY A 9 -13.92 -4.79 18.33
N SER A 10 -13.41 -5.97 18.67
CA SER A 10 -12.25 -6.18 19.55
C SER A 10 -10.91 -5.67 18.98
N VAL A 11 -10.68 -5.76 17.65
CA VAL A 11 -9.49 -5.20 17.00
C VAL A 11 -9.58 -3.67 16.89
N PHE A 12 -10.79 -3.11 16.81
CA PHE A 12 -11.06 -1.67 16.84
C PHE A 12 -11.35 -1.10 18.26
N GLN A 13 -11.53 -1.94 19.27
CA GLN A 13 -11.84 -1.58 20.69
C GLN A 13 -10.64 -1.67 21.62
N THR A 14 -9.46 -2.06 21.14
CA THR A 14 -8.25 -1.88 21.94
C THR A 14 -7.85 -0.39 21.96
N ARG A 15 -8.57 0.34 22.81
CA ARG A 15 -8.25 1.64 23.45
C ARG A 15 -8.14 2.92 22.63
N ASP A 16 -8.71 2.99 21.43
CA ASP A 16 -8.70 4.25 20.67
C ASP A 16 -10.10 4.56 20.09
N ARG A 17 -10.77 5.56 20.68
CA ARG A 17 -12.12 6.04 20.33
C ARG A 17 -12.12 6.72 18.95
N TRP A 18 -12.53 6.01 17.89
CA TRP A 18 -12.63 6.55 16.54
C TRP A 18 -13.61 7.73 16.48
N ILE A 19 -13.23 8.83 15.82
CA ILE A 19 -14.11 9.99 15.63
C ILE A 19 -14.94 9.71 14.37
N VAL A 20 -16.27 9.71 14.52
CA VAL A 20 -17.22 9.51 13.43
C VAL A 20 -17.34 10.81 12.63
N GLY A 21 -17.05 10.74 11.33
CA GLY A 21 -17.19 11.85 10.38
C GLY A 21 -18.04 11.45 9.17
N GLY A 22 -19.21 10.82 9.41
CA GLY A 22 -20.02 10.14 8.40
C GLY A 22 -19.73 8.64 8.34
N ASP A 23 -19.81 8.02 7.16
CA ASP A 23 -19.53 6.58 6.94
C ASP A 23 -18.06 6.19 7.15
N PHE A 24 -17.17 7.18 7.34
CA PHE A 24 -15.75 6.97 7.58
C PHE A 24 -15.41 7.11 9.07
N PHE A 25 -14.65 6.14 9.57
CA PHE A 25 -14.08 6.11 10.91
C PHE A 25 -12.68 6.70 10.86
N ARG A 26 -12.43 7.74 11.64
CA ARG A 26 -11.08 8.32 11.81
C ARG A 26 -10.39 7.77 13.04
N HIS A 27 -9.16 7.32 12.87
CA HIS A 27 -8.36 6.86 14.00
C HIS A 27 -8.05 8.07 14.92
N PRO A 28 -8.26 8.00 16.24
CA PRO A 28 -8.12 9.18 17.10
C PRO A 28 -6.70 9.74 17.17
N THR A 29 -5.69 8.86 17.12
CA THR A 29 -4.29 9.26 17.34
C THR A 29 -3.42 9.34 16.07
N CYS A 30 -3.99 9.20 14.87
CA CYS A 30 -3.21 9.18 13.63
C CYS A 30 -4.05 9.52 12.39
N ASN A 31 -3.39 9.78 11.27
CA ASN A 31 -4.00 10.21 10.01
C ASN A 31 -4.49 9.02 9.16
N LEU A 32 -5.25 8.12 9.80
CA LEU A 32 -5.89 6.97 9.16
C LEU A 32 -7.40 7.14 9.13
N LEU A 33 -7.96 6.88 7.96
CA LEU A 33 -9.38 6.77 7.72
C LEU A 33 -9.69 5.33 7.32
N ALA A 34 -10.70 4.76 7.93
CA ALA A 34 -11.21 3.45 7.56
C ALA A 34 -12.71 3.56 7.30
N HIS A 35 -13.19 2.90 6.26
CA HIS A 35 -14.61 2.64 6.06
C HIS A 35 -14.76 1.15 5.84
N HIS A 36 -15.77 0.55 6.46
CA HIS A 36 -16.03 -0.87 6.27
C HIS A 36 -17.52 -1.08 6.03
N GLU A 37 -17.81 -1.96 5.09
CA GLU A 37 -19.12 -2.53 4.82
C GLU A 37 -19.00 -4.05 4.85
N HIS A 38 -20.14 -4.76 4.84
CA HIS A 38 -20.26 -6.22 5.05
C HIS A 38 -19.13 -7.10 4.46
N ARG A 39 -18.57 -6.75 3.28
CA ARG A 39 -17.48 -7.48 2.62
C ARG A 39 -16.38 -6.61 2.03
N SER A 40 -16.39 -5.31 2.34
CA SER A 40 -15.48 -4.33 1.77
C SER A 40 -14.85 -3.50 2.87
N VAL A 41 -13.55 -3.27 2.78
CA VAL A 41 -12.84 -2.37 3.68
C VAL A 41 -12.03 -1.41 2.84
N LEU A 42 -12.29 -0.13 3.02
CA LEU A 42 -11.49 0.96 2.51
C LEU A 42 -10.58 1.43 3.64
N LEU A 43 -9.27 1.25 3.45
CA LEU A 43 -8.24 1.81 4.31
C LEU A 43 -7.55 2.94 3.56
N ALA A 44 -7.62 4.16 4.09
CA ALA A 44 -6.97 5.33 3.51
C ALA A 44 -6.00 5.95 4.53
N ALA A 45 -4.76 6.13 4.11
CA ALA A 45 -3.78 6.96 4.79
C ALA A 45 -3.64 8.29 4.06
N HIS A 46 -3.40 9.36 4.80
CA HIS A 46 -2.95 10.61 4.19
C HIS A 46 -1.63 10.39 3.43
N SER A 47 -1.36 11.20 2.40
CA SER A 47 -0.11 11.14 1.62
C SER A 47 1.17 11.35 2.47
N GLN A 48 0.99 11.84 3.70
CA GLN A 48 2.02 12.11 4.70
C GLN A 48 1.84 11.25 5.96
N TRP A 49 1.53 9.97 5.79
CA TRP A 49 1.58 8.98 6.87
C TRP A 49 2.99 8.77 7.42
N THR A 50 3.10 8.36 8.69
CA THR A 50 4.34 8.07 9.43
C THR A 50 4.51 6.58 9.68
N ALA A 51 5.64 6.16 10.28
CA ALA A 51 5.86 4.78 10.71
C ALA A 51 4.78 4.28 11.70
N LYS A 52 4.16 5.17 12.49
CA LYS A 52 3.06 4.83 13.39
C LYS A 52 1.80 4.45 12.59
N GLU A 53 1.42 5.25 11.60
CA GLU A 53 0.32 4.90 10.69
C GLU A 53 0.61 3.62 9.92
N ALA A 54 1.82 3.45 9.38
CA ALA A 54 2.20 2.25 8.64
C ALA A 54 2.07 0.98 9.50
N THR A 55 2.47 1.04 10.77
CA THR A 55 2.31 -0.08 11.72
C THR A 55 0.84 -0.43 11.95
N LYS A 56 -0.01 0.59 12.13
CA LYS A 56 -1.46 0.41 12.31
C LYS A 56 -2.15 -0.11 11.04
N LEU A 57 -1.77 0.39 9.87
CA LEU A 57 -2.29 -0.10 8.59
C LEU A 57 -1.91 -1.55 8.34
N ARG A 58 -0.66 -1.93 8.64
CA ARG A 58 -0.26 -3.33 8.55
C ARG A 58 -1.11 -4.23 9.43
N ALA A 59 -1.38 -3.83 10.67
CA ALA A 59 -2.25 -4.60 11.57
C ALA A 59 -3.68 -4.70 11.02
N ALA A 60 -4.25 -3.59 10.53
CA ALA A 60 -5.57 -3.57 9.93
C ALA A 60 -5.67 -4.48 8.69
N ILE A 61 -4.67 -4.45 7.81
CA ILE A 61 -4.58 -5.29 6.63
C ILE A 61 -4.48 -6.78 7.01
N GLN A 62 -3.67 -7.13 8.01
CA GLN A 62 -3.56 -8.51 8.49
C GLN A 62 -4.85 -9.05 9.09
N PHE A 63 -5.66 -8.17 9.67
CA PHE A 63 -6.96 -8.53 10.21
C PHE A 63 -8.00 -8.70 9.10
N PHE A 64 -8.23 -7.65 8.32
CA PHE A 64 -9.30 -7.61 7.31
C PHE A 64 -9.01 -8.42 6.07
N GLY A 65 -7.73 -8.50 5.66
CA GLY A 65 -7.33 -9.11 4.39
C GLY A 65 -7.74 -10.57 4.24
N LYS A 66 -7.92 -11.29 5.37
CA LYS A 66 -8.38 -12.68 5.41
C LYS A 66 -9.77 -12.90 4.80
N TYR A 67 -10.59 -11.85 4.70
CA TYR A 67 -11.99 -11.95 4.29
C TYR A 67 -12.31 -11.15 3.00
N THR A 68 -11.40 -10.28 2.56
CA THR A 68 -11.63 -9.39 1.40
C THR A 68 -11.52 -10.14 0.09
N HIS A 69 -12.49 -9.91 -0.81
CA HIS A 69 -12.52 -10.48 -2.15
C HIS A 69 -12.06 -9.50 -3.23
N THR A 70 -12.31 -8.20 -3.02
CA THR A 70 -11.88 -7.13 -3.90
C THR A 70 -11.00 -6.19 -3.09
N VAL A 71 -9.78 -5.96 -3.58
CA VAL A 71 -8.76 -5.20 -2.86
C VAL A 71 -8.24 -4.11 -3.79
N THR A 72 -8.33 -2.85 -3.36
CA THR A 72 -7.70 -1.73 -4.05
C THR A 72 -6.71 -1.08 -3.10
N LEU A 73 -5.44 -1.05 -3.48
CA LEU A 73 -4.36 -0.46 -2.68
C LEU A 73 -3.69 0.65 -3.47
N ASP A 74 -3.45 1.78 -2.82
CA ASP A 74 -2.49 2.75 -3.33
C ASP A 74 -1.08 2.17 -3.23
N SER A 75 -0.21 2.55 -4.17
CA SER A 75 1.14 1.99 -4.33
C SER A 75 2.00 2.01 -3.07
N SER A 76 1.84 3.01 -2.22
CA SER A 76 2.53 3.12 -0.93
C SER A 76 2.06 2.05 0.07
N ILE A 77 0.77 1.75 0.09
CA ILE A 77 0.17 0.69 0.91
C ILE A 77 0.49 -0.69 0.32
N ALA A 78 0.48 -0.83 -1.01
CA ALA A 78 0.92 -2.06 -1.67
C ALA A 78 2.40 -2.39 -1.35
N GLU A 79 3.27 -1.38 -1.37
CA GLU A 79 4.68 -1.52 -0.96
C GLU A 79 4.80 -1.93 0.52
N LEU A 80 4.00 -1.34 1.42
CA LEU A 80 3.92 -1.75 2.83
C LEU A 80 3.48 -3.22 2.99
N CYS A 81 2.51 -3.68 2.21
CA CYS A 81 2.06 -5.07 2.24
C CYS A 81 3.20 -6.04 1.94
N VAL A 82 4.02 -5.73 0.94
CA VAL A 82 5.17 -6.56 0.53
C VAL A 82 6.27 -6.50 1.57
N ALA A 83 6.72 -5.30 1.96
CA ALA A 83 7.77 -5.14 2.95
C ALA A 83 7.38 -5.73 4.32
N GLY A 84 6.11 -5.58 4.70
CA GLY A 84 5.57 -6.09 5.96
C GLY A 84 5.57 -7.61 6.09
N GLN A 85 5.78 -8.35 4.98
CA GLN A 85 5.95 -9.80 4.98
C GLN A 85 7.40 -10.25 5.29
N CYS A 86 8.42 -9.41 5.03
CA CYS A 86 9.81 -9.77 5.30
C CYS A 86 10.39 -9.15 6.58
N THR A 87 9.82 -8.05 7.09
CA THR A 87 10.31 -7.38 8.32
C THR A 87 9.21 -7.09 9.34
N THR A 88 9.60 -7.00 10.61
CA THR A 88 8.78 -6.43 11.70
C THR A 88 9.15 -4.98 12.01
N ASP A 89 10.32 -4.53 11.58
CA ASP A 89 10.83 -3.18 11.78
C ASP A 89 10.33 -2.24 10.67
N ILE A 90 9.05 -1.88 10.79
CA ILE A 90 8.38 -0.94 9.90
C ILE A 90 9.04 0.45 9.93
N PRO A 91 9.52 0.98 11.08
CA PRO A 91 10.31 2.22 11.09
C PRO A 91 11.55 2.19 10.18
N SER A 92 12.36 1.12 10.25
CA SER A 92 13.53 1.00 9.35
C SER A 92 13.14 0.88 7.88
N TRP A 93 12.06 0.16 7.58
CA TRP A 93 11.50 0.16 6.22
C TRP A 93 11.07 1.56 5.76
N PHE A 94 10.43 2.33 6.64
CA PHE A 94 9.98 3.68 6.35
C PHE A 94 11.16 4.62 6.04
N ALA A 95 12.24 4.51 6.82
CA ALA A 95 13.49 5.24 6.59
C ALA A 95 14.15 4.86 5.25
N PHE A 96 14.19 3.57 4.92
CA PHE A 96 14.67 3.09 3.62
C PHE A 96 13.83 3.63 2.47
N GLN A 97 12.50 3.58 2.59
CA GLN A 97 11.59 4.09 1.58
C GLN A 97 11.82 5.59 1.34
N ALA A 98 12.00 6.38 2.40
CA ALA A 98 12.34 7.79 2.33
C ALA A 98 13.66 8.03 1.59
N ALA A 99 14.71 7.28 1.93
CA ALA A 99 16.03 7.37 1.29
C ALA A 99 16.02 6.91 -0.19
N ALA A 100 15.19 5.91 -0.52
CA ALA A 100 14.95 5.42 -1.88
C ALA A 100 14.07 6.36 -2.73
N GLY A 101 13.98 7.63 -2.33
CA GLY A 101 13.18 8.66 -2.97
C GLY A 101 11.68 8.44 -2.88
N GLY A 102 11.16 7.54 -2.04
CA GLY A 102 9.74 7.16 -1.99
C GLY A 102 8.80 8.22 -1.43
N THR A 103 8.92 9.47 -1.83
CA THR A 103 8.06 10.57 -1.40
C THR A 103 7.12 10.86 -2.56
N ASP A 104 5.83 10.75 -2.29
CA ASP A 104 4.83 10.97 -3.34
C ASP A 104 4.91 12.44 -3.77
N PRO A 105 4.80 12.75 -5.07
CA PRO A 105 4.75 14.13 -5.53
C PRO A 105 3.59 14.81 -4.80
N ILE A 106 3.88 15.96 -4.18
CA ILE A 106 2.87 16.77 -3.52
C ILE A 106 1.94 17.29 -4.63
N PRO A 107 0.61 17.13 -4.53
CA PRO A 107 -0.31 17.84 -5.40
C PRO A 107 -0.03 19.34 -5.27
N ALA A 108 0.11 20.09 -6.37
CA ALA A 108 0.35 21.53 -6.30
C ALA A 108 -0.66 22.17 -5.34
N THR A 109 -0.17 22.69 -4.21
CA THR A 109 -1.00 23.23 -3.12
C THR A 109 -1.57 24.62 -3.44
N ASP A 110 -1.46 25.09 -4.68
CA ASP A 110 -1.98 26.38 -5.09
C ASP A 110 -3.50 26.41 -4.89
N GLY A 111 -3.93 27.10 -3.83
CA GLY A 111 -5.33 27.34 -3.48
C GLY A 111 -6.03 26.25 -2.67
N ILE A 112 -5.39 25.13 -2.31
CA ILE A 112 -6.01 24.09 -1.47
C ILE A 112 -5.71 24.37 0.00
N GLN A 113 -6.74 24.76 0.76
CA GLN A 113 -6.64 24.87 2.22
C GLN A 113 -6.34 23.49 2.81
N THR A 114 -5.16 23.32 3.39
CA THR A 114 -4.85 22.13 4.18
C THR A 114 -5.78 22.10 5.40
N PRO A 115 -6.53 21.02 5.63
CA PRO A 115 -7.45 20.97 6.76
C PRO A 115 -6.68 21.11 8.08
N GLY A 116 -7.17 21.94 9.00
CA GLY A 116 -6.48 22.24 10.27
C GLY A 116 -6.24 21.05 11.21
N TRP A 117 -6.76 19.87 10.87
CA TRP A 117 -6.51 18.60 11.57
C TRP A 117 -5.27 17.85 11.06
N LEU A 118 -4.64 18.31 9.98
CA LEU A 118 -3.38 17.78 9.47
C LEU A 118 -2.26 18.17 10.44
N GLN A 119 -1.75 17.20 11.19
CA GLN A 119 -0.73 17.46 12.22
C GLN A 119 0.57 17.99 11.59
N ASN A 120 1.21 18.95 12.24
CA ASN A 120 2.45 19.59 11.76
C ASN A 120 3.60 18.59 11.52
N GLU A 121 3.60 17.43 12.19
CA GLU A 121 4.58 16.35 11.99
C GLU A 121 4.43 15.61 10.65
N ALA A 122 3.31 15.80 9.94
CA ALA A 122 3.13 15.34 8.57
C ALA A 122 4.07 16.06 7.57
N LYS A 123 4.79 17.10 8.02
CA LYS A 123 5.78 17.82 7.23
C LYS A 123 7.14 17.12 7.23
N PHE A 124 7.28 16.03 6.48
CA PHE A 124 8.55 15.62 5.86
C PHE A 124 8.21 14.60 4.76
N ASN A 125 8.50 14.82 3.49
CA ASN A 125 9.82 14.89 2.87
C ASN A 125 9.72 15.81 1.62
N GLN A 126 10.16 17.05 1.75
CA GLN A 126 10.16 18.02 0.64
C GLN A 126 11.38 17.88 -0.28
N SER A 127 12.29 16.93 -0.01
CA SER A 127 13.59 16.89 -0.68
C SER A 127 14.01 15.48 -1.06
N THR A 128 13.40 14.90 -2.10
CA THR A 128 14.15 14.02 -3.03
C THR A 128 13.45 13.92 -4.38
N TYR A 129 13.52 15.00 -5.15
CA TYR A 129 13.23 14.98 -6.59
C TYR A 129 14.53 14.65 -7.33
N LEU A 130 15.01 13.42 -7.21
CA LEU A 130 16.11 12.94 -8.06
C LEU A 130 15.77 11.57 -8.62
N CYS A 131 15.76 11.50 -9.94
CA CYS A 131 15.64 10.30 -10.74
C CYS A 131 16.76 9.33 -10.37
N GLN A 132 16.45 8.24 -9.68
CA GLN A 132 17.34 7.09 -9.67
C GLN A 132 17.34 6.49 -11.08
N SER A 133 18.52 6.29 -11.65
CA SER A 133 18.70 5.56 -12.91
C SER A 133 18.24 4.11 -12.75
N ASP A 134 17.86 3.50 -13.87
CA ASP A 134 17.34 2.12 -13.92
C ASP A 134 18.29 1.04 -13.39
N SER A 135 19.57 1.37 -13.20
CA SER A 135 20.66 0.44 -12.89
C SER A 135 20.86 0.18 -11.39
N ASP A 136 20.37 1.03 -10.49
CA ASP A 136 20.68 0.94 -9.06
C ASP A 136 19.38 0.93 -8.23
N LEU A 137 18.66 -0.21 -8.26
CA LEU A 137 17.63 -0.44 -7.24
C LEU A 137 18.35 -0.50 -5.87
N PRO A 138 17.93 0.30 -4.88
CA PRO A 138 18.61 0.34 -3.60
C PRO A 138 18.49 -1.03 -2.93
N GLN A 139 19.58 -1.54 -2.37
CA GLN A 139 19.56 -2.82 -1.67
C GLN A 139 18.70 -2.70 -0.40
N TRP A 140 17.70 -3.56 -0.28
CA TRP A 140 16.95 -3.72 0.97
C TRP A 140 17.56 -4.84 1.79
N ASN A 141 17.97 -4.55 3.02
CA ASN A 141 18.37 -5.55 3.99
C ASN A 141 17.65 -5.29 5.31
N PRO A 142 16.61 -6.08 5.66
CA PRO A 142 15.81 -5.82 6.84
C PRO A 142 16.62 -6.10 8.12
N THR A 143 16.56 -5.17 9.07
CA THR A 143 17.15 -5.31 10.42
C THR A 143 16.53 -6.45 11.22
N THR A 144 15.26 -6.76 10.95
CA THR A 144 14.53 -7.87 11.57
C THR A 144 13.92 -8.73 10.47
N GLN A 145 14.06 -10.05 10.59
CA GLN A 145 13.43 -10.98 9.66
C GLN A 145 12.13 -11.52 10.24
N ARG A 146 11.14 -11.73 9.38
CA ARG A 146 9.86 -12.32 9.75
C ARG A 146 9.57 -13.55 8.89
N ILE A 147 8.99 -14.58 9.52
CA ILE A 147 8.36 -15.69 8.81
C ILE A 147 7.00 -15.21 8.26
N PRO A 148 6.79 -15.24 6.93
CA PRO A 148 5.52 -14.82 6.32
C PRO A 148 4.35 -15.65 6.83
N LEU A 149 3.22 -15.02 7.11
CA LEU A 149 2.01 -15.70 7.63
C LEU A 149 1.08 -16.25 6.53
N GLY A 150 1.61 -16.45 5.32
CA GLY A 150 0.83 -16.77 4.13
C GLY A 150 0.27 -15.53 3.41
N PRO A 151 -0.61 -15.72 2.41
CA PRO A 151 -1.17 -14.62 1.64
C PRO A 151 -1.91 -13.61 2.53
N LEU A 152 -1.63 -12.32 2.37
CA LEU A 152 -2.38 -11.26 3.08
C LEU A 152 -3.87 -11.26 2.71
N PHE A 153 -4.15 -11.52 1.43
CA PHE A 153 -5.48 -11.53 0.85
C PHE A 153 -5.77 -12.91 0.24
N PRO A 154 -5.94 -13.96 1.07
CA PRO A 154 -6.06 -15.33 0.58
C PRO A 154 -7.35 -15.55 -0.22
N LYS A 155 -8.38 -14.73 -0.01
CA LYS A 155 -9.70 -14.81 -0.68
C LYS A 155 -9.88 -13.78 -1.79
N ALA A 156 -8.84 -13.00 -2.12
CA ALA A 156 -8.94 -11.97 -3.14
C ALA A 156 -9.13 -12.59 -4.53
N LYS A 157 -10.20 -12.16 -5.19
CA LYS A 157 -10.49 -12.44 -6.60
C LYS A 157 -10.02 -11.30 -7.48
N GLU A 158 -10.09 -10.07 -6.98
CA GLU A 158 -9.71 -8.87 -7.70
C GLU A 158 -8.76 -8.03 -6.86
N ILE A 159 -7.61 -7.68 -7.45
CA ILE A 159 -6.62 -6.80 -6.81
C ILE A 159 -6.31 -5.66 -7.77
N THR A 160 -6.37 -4.43 -7.28
CA THR A 160 -5.97 -3.23 -8.00
C THR A 160 -4.90 -2.48 -7.23
N PHE A 161 -3.72 -2.32 -7.82
CA PHE A 161 -2.71 -1.38 -7.34
C PHE A 161 -2.88 -0.06 -8.10
N ARG A 162 -3.07 1.03 -7.36
CA ARG A 162 -3.19 2.38 -7.91
C ARG A 162 -1.92 3.16 -7.70
N CYS A 163 -1.42 3.79 -8.75
CA CYS A 163 -0.22 4.62 -8.69
C CYS A 163 -0.28 5.73 -9.72
N SER A 164 0.29 6.89 -9.41
CA SER A 164 0.67 7.87 -10.43
C SER A 164 1.97 7.48 -11.13
N VAL A 165 2.30 8.14 -12.25
CA VAL A 165 3.56 7.90 -12.97
C VAL A 165 4.79 8.02 -12.06
N PRO A 166 4.93 9.04 -11.18
CA PRO A 166 6.05 9.13 -10.24
C PRO A 166 6.09 8.03 -9.17
N GLN A 167 4.94 7.38 -8.91
CA GLN A 167 4.84 6.29 -7.94
C GLN A 167 5.21 4.92 -8.51
N LEU A 168 5.38 4.78 -9.84
CA LEU A 168 5.70 3.49 -10.49
C LEU A 168 7.03 2.87 -10.01
N ARG A 169 7.96 3.70 -9.52
CA ARG A 169 9.18 3.22 -8.84
C ARG A 169 8.90 2.31 -7.64
N ARG A 170 7.82 2.55 -6.89
CA ARG A 170 7.39 1.69 -5.76
C ARG A 170 7.06 0.28 -6.23
N MET A 171 6.39 0.18 -7.38
CA MET A 171 6.01 -1.10 -7.99
C MET A 171 7.25 -1.87 -8.44
N ARG A 172 8.25 -1.19 -8.99
CA ARG A 172 9.53 -1.82 -9.35
C ARG A 172 10.30 -2.33 -8.13
N ARG A 173 10.24 -1.61 -7.01
CA ARG A 173 10.91 -2.00 -5.77
C ARG A 173 10.29 -3.23 -5.09
N LEU A 174 9.10 -3.68 -5.50
CA LEU A 174 8.51 -4.88 -4.90
C LEU A 174 9.43 -6.10 -5.02
N ALA A 175 10.17 -6.20 -6.12
CA ALA A 175 11.18 -7.24 -6.35
C ALA A 175 12.35 -7.21 -5.34
N VAL A 176 12.70 -6.02 -4.84
CA VAL A 176 13.85 -5.79 -3.93
C VAL A 176 13.59 -6.37 -2.54
N TYR A 177 12.33 -6.52 -2.15
CA TYR A 177 11.99 -7.10 -0.85
C TYR A 177 12.16 -8.62 -0.80
N HIS A 178 12.41 -9.28 -1.94
CA HIS A 178 12.52 -10.74 -2.06
C HIS A 178 11.32 -11.51 -1.47
N VAL A 179 10.14 -10.88 -1.52
CA VAL A 179 8.86 -11.46 -1.08
C VAL A 179 8.08 -11.84 -2.32
N PRO A 180 7.77 -13.13 -2.58
CA PRO A 180 6.95 -13.52 -3.72
C PRO A 180 5.53 -12.95 -3.64
N ALA A 181 4.93 -12.63 -4.80
CA ALA A 181 3.58 -12.08 -4.89
C ALA A 181 2.50 -13.01 -4.29
N THR A 182 2.76 -14.32 -4.25
CA THR A 182 1.89 -15.32 -3.61
C THR A 182 1.73 -15.12 -2.10
N LEU A 183 2.62 -14.37 -1.44
CA LEU A 183 2.47 -13.95 -0.04
C LEU A 183 1.54 -12.73 0.12
N ILE A 184 1.10 -12.14 -0.97
CA ILE A 184 0.10 -11.07 -0.98
C ILE A 184 -1.27 -11.65 -1.29
N PHE A 185 -1.37 -12.55 -2.27
CA PHE A 185 -2.64 -13.12 -2.73
C PHE A 185 -2.49 -14.55 -3.23
N SER A 186 -3.60 -15.29 -3.29
CA SER A 186 -3.62 -16.62 -3.91
C SER A 186 -3.76 -16.50 -5.43
N ALA A 187 -2.75 -16.95 -6.18
CA ALA A 187 -2.78 -16.93 -7.65
C ALA A 187 -3.91 -17.79 -8.24
N GLU A 188 -4.30 -18.86 -7.54
CA GLU A 188 -5.40 -19.76 -7.93
C GLU A 188 -6.76 -19.04 -7.84
N GLN A 189 -7.00 -18.31 -6.74
CA GLN A 189 -8.26 -17.62 -6.50
C GLN A 189 -8.37 -16.29 -7.26
N LEU A 190 -7.23 -15.68 -7.58
CA LEU A 190 -7.19 -14.42 -8.29
C LEU A 190 -7.75 -14.58 -9.70
N GLN A 191 -8.71 -13.73 -10.03
CA GLN A 191 -9.31 -13.63 -11.35
C GLN A 191 -8.70 -12.46 -12.13
N VAL A 192 -8.45 -11.33 -11.46
CA VAL A 192 -7.89 -10.13 -12.08
C VAL A 192 -6.88 -9.46 -11.14
N PHE A 193 -5.71 -9.15 -11.69
CA PHE A 193 -4.76 -8.22 -11.12
C PHE A 193 -4.68 -6.97 -11.99
N ARG A 194 -4.92 -5.79 -11.44
CA ARG A 194 -4.92 -4.51 -12.16
C ARG A 194 -3.84 -3.59 -11.62
N LEU A 195 -3.00 -3.07 -12.51
CA LEU A 195 -2.19 -1.89 -12.23
C LEU A 195 -2.86 -0.68 -12.88
N SER A 196 -3.44 0.20 -12.06
CA SER A 196 -4.11 1.43 -12.50
C SER A 196 -3.16 2.62 -12.36
N ILE A 197 -2.76 3.19 -13.50
CA ILE A 197 -1.82 4.32 -13.57
C ILE A 197 -2.62 5.61 -13.73
N ILE A 198 -2.71 6.40 -12.66
CA ILE A 198 -3.53 7.61 -12.57
C ILE A 198 -2.75 8.84 -13.07
N GLY A 199 -3.41 9.68 -13.87
CA GLY A 199 -2.88 10.97 -14.33
C GLY A 199 -1.87 10.85 -15.48
N GLY A 200 -1.73 9.66 -16.05
CA GLY A 200 -0.96 9.46 -17.28
C GLY A 200 -1.87 9.66 -18.48
N ARG A 201 -1.61 10.68 -19.32
CA ARG A 201 -2.06 10.59 -20.73
C ARG A 201 -1.52 9.28 -21.30
N SER A 202 -2.21 8.68 -22.27
CA SER A 202 -1.86 7.42 -22.97
C SER A 202 -0.39 7.27 -23.45
N ASN A 203 0.41 8.33 -23.34
CA ASN A 203 1.85 8.39 -23.58
C ASN A 203 2.66 8.16 -22.29
N ALA A 204 2.23 7.26 -21.41
CA ALA A 204 3.13 6.78 -20.37
C ALA A 204 4.40 6.26 -21.07
N PRO A 205 5.57 6.80 -20.74
CA PRO A 205 6.70 6.70 -21.65
C PRO A 205 7.05 5.23 -21.87
N ALA A 206 7.35 4.86 -23.12
CA ALA A 206 7.81 3.51 -23.49
C ALA A 206 9.07 3.06 -22.68
N SER A 207 9.72 4.01 -21.98
CA SER A 207 10.79 3.80 -21.01
C SER A 207 10.32 3.30 -19.64
N LEU A 208 9.01 3.14 -19.39
CA LEU A 208 8.50 2.53 -18.16
C LEU A 208 8.84 1.05 -18.13
N ARG A 209 10.03 0.75 -17.62
CA ARG A 209 10.53 -0.60 -17.38
C ARG A 209 9.77 -1.23 -16.22
N LEU A 210 8.55 -1.67 -16.48
CA LEU A 210 7.73 -2.47 -15.56
C LEU A 210 8.20 -3.92 -15.46
N ARG A 211 9.27 -4.29 -16.17
CA ARG A 211 9.85 -5.63 -16.13
C ARG A 211 10.11 -6.13 -14.69
N PRO A 212 10.80 -5.39 -13.80
CA PRO A 212 11.00 -5.86 -12.42
C PRO A 212 9.68 -6.13 -11.66
N PHE A 213 8.65 -5.33 -11.92
CA PHE A 213 7.33 -5.54 -11.33
C PHE A 213 6.61 -6.77 -11.91
N ARG A 214 6.71 -6.98 -13.23
CA ARG A 214 6.15 -8.16 -13.91
C ARG A 214 6.86 -9.44 -13.48
N ASP A 215 8.18 -9.38 -13.35
CA ASP A 215 9.01 -10.49 -12.88
C ASP A 215 8.65 -10.81 -11.42
N TRP A 216 8.47 -9.80 -10.56
CA TRP A 216 8.01 -9.98 -9.18
C TRP A 216 6.61 -10.61 -9.08
N LEU A 217 5.69 -10.19 -9.94
CA LEU A 217 4.35 -10.77 -10.02
C LEU A 217 4.34 -12.20 -10.54
N ASP A 218 5.47 -12.68 -11.07
CA ASP A 218 5.54 -13.88 -11.90
C ASP A 218 4.43 -13.85 -12.97
N GLY A 219 4.47 -12.81 -13.80
CA GLY A 219 3.41 -12.50 -14.76
C GLY A 219 3.03 -13.67 -15.67
N ASP A 220 3.95 -14.59 -15.92
CA ASP A 220 3.71 -15.81 -16.71
C ASP A 220 2.74 -16.76 -16.01
N GLN A 221 2.78 -16.88 -14.66
CA GLN A 221 1.80 -17.65 -13.89
C GLN A 221 0.42 -16.98 -13.81
N LEU A 222 0.38 -15.65 -13.92
CA LEU A 222 -0.89 -14.91 -13.95
C LEU A 222 -1.60 -15.00 -15.30
N GLY A 223 -0.87 -15.30 -16.39
CA GLY A 223 -1.44 -15.37 -17.74
C GLY A 223 -2.23 -14.11 -18.10
N ASN A 224 -3.47 -14.28 -18.57
CA ASN A 224 -4.34 -13.17 -18.97
C ASN A 224 -5.00 -12.41 -17.79
N LYS A 225 -4.65 -12.74 -16.53
CA LYS A 225 -5.24 -12.09 -15.35
C LYS A 225 -4.66 -10.71 -15.08
N LEU A 226 -3.48 -10.39 -15.63
CA LEU A 226 -2.82 -9.09 -15.47
C LEU A 226 -3.37 -8.06 -16.46
N CYS A 227 -3.92 -6.96 -15.92
CA CYS A 227 -4.38 -5.81 -16.67
C CYS A 227 -3.60 -4.55 -16.25
N ILE A 228 -3.10 -3.78 -17.22
CA ILE A 228 -2.51 -2.46 -16.98
C ILE A 228 -3.44 -1.43 -17.61
N GLN A 229 -3.90 -0.48 -16.81
CA GLN A 229 -4.87 0.54 -17.21
C GLN A 229 -4.28 1.93 -16.97
N PHE A 230 -4.43 2.82 -17.94
CA PHE A 230 -4.13 4.25 -17.78
C PHE A 230 -5.45 4.98 -17.53
N CYS A 231 -5.51 5.73 -16.42
CA CYS A 231 -6.69 6.41 -15.90
C CYS A 231 -6.45 7.91 -15.79
#